data_AF-A0A662IZ29-F1
#
_entry.id   AF-A0A662IZ29-F1
#
_cell.length_a   1.000
_cell.length_b   1.000
_cell.length_c   1.000
_cell.angle_alpha   90.00
_cell.angle_beta   90.00
_cell.angle_gamma   90.00
#
_symmetry.space_group_name_H-M   'P 1'
#
loop_
_entity.id
_entity.type
_entity.pdbx_description
1 polymer ?
#
loop_
_entity_poly.entity_id
_entity_poly.type
_entity_poly.pdbx_seq_one_letter_code
_entity_poly.pdbx_strand_id
1 'polypeptide(L)' 'HTWVEYRYATVDVYTCGRNSDPHVAFDYIVSQLKPKEYTKYYTDRSSRPK' A
#
# COMPACT_ATOMS: atom_id res chain seq x y z
N HIS A 1 -8.80 4.42 -0.26
CA HIS A 1 -10.11 5.04 0.05
C HIS A 1 -10.22 5.30 1.55
N THR A 2 -11.01 6.28 1.98
CA THR A 2 -11.11 6.68 3.41
C THR A 2 -12.55 6.80 3.86
N TRP A 3 -12.84 6.39 5.10
CA TRP A 3 -14.08 6.65 5.82
C TRP A 3 -13.73 7.25 7.18
N VAL A 4 -13.95 8.56 7.30
CA VAL A 4 -13.50 9.37 8.44
C VAL A 4 -14.28 9.02 9.70
N GLU A 5 -15.59 8.75 9.55
CA GLU A 5 -16.50 8.36 10.62
C GLU A 5 -16.08 7.06 11.33
N TYR A 6 -15.37 6.18 10.61
CA TYR A 6 -14.82 4.93 11.17
C TYR A 6 -13.31 5.02 11.47
N ARG A 7 -12.67 6.16 11.18
CA ARG A 7 -11.20 6.31 11.19
C ARG A 7 -10.49 5.17 10.45
N TYR A 8 -11.03 4.83 9.28
CA TYR A 8 -10.61 3.69 8.48
C TYR A 8 -10.15 4.12 7.09
N ALA A 9 -9.09 3.48 6.60
CA ALA A 9 -8.60 3.68 5.25
C ALA A 9 -8.19 2.34 4.62
N THR A 10 -8.53 2.17 3.35
CA THR A 10 -7.92 1.16 2.46
C THR A 10 -6.85 1.82 1.61
N VAL A 11 -5.70 1.17 1.45
CA VAL A 11 -4.56 1.72 0.71
C VAL A 11 -4.03 0.63 -0.22
N ASP A 12 -3.92 0.96 -1.50
CA ASP A 12 -3.30 0.14 -2.53
C ASP A 12 -2.14 0.92 -3.14
N VAL A 13 -0.93 0.34 -3.08
CA VAL A 13 0.26 0.89 -3.73
C VAL A 13 0.63 -0.04 -4.88
N TYR A 14 0.51 0.45 -6.11
CA TYR A 14 0.88 -0.31 -7.30
C TYR A 14 1.98 0.42 -8.06
N THR A 15 3.16 -0.21 -8.10
CA THR A 15 4.32 0.28 -8.83
C THR A 15 4.76 -0.73 -9.90
N CYS A 16 5.54 -0.26 -10.87
CA CYS A 16 6.29 -1.08 -11.81
C CYS A 16 7.74 -0.58 -11.92
N GLY A 17 8.62 -1.44 -12.44
CA GLY A 17 10.03 -1.13 -12.64
C GLY A 17 10.92 -1.44 -11.44
N ARG A 18 12.18 -1.79 -11.72
CA ARG A 18 13.17 -2.27 -10.72
C ARG A 18 13.58 -1.23 -9.67
N ASN A 19 13.39 0.05 -9.97
CA ASN A 19 13.79 1.15 -9.08
C ASN A 19 12.64 1.64 -8.20
N SER A 20 11.44 1.07 -8.33
CA SER A 20 10.25 1.48 -7.58
C SER A 20 9.94 0.46 -6.49
N ASP A 21 9.97 0.87 -5.23
CA ASP A 21 9.59 0.02 -4.10
C ASP A 21 8.21 0.45 -3.53
N PRO A 22 7.15 -0.36 -3.71
CA PRO A 22 5.83 -0.03 -3.18
C PRO A 22 5.78 -0.05 -1.64
N HIS A 23 6.70 -0.73 -0.97
CA HIS A 23 6.74 -0.76 0.49
C HIS A 23 7.11 0.59 1.09
N VAL A 24 8.05 1.31 0.46
CA VAL A 24 8.46 2.65 0.93
C VAL A 24 7.28 3.62 0.91
N ALA A 25 6.46 3.59 -0.13
CA ALA A 25 5.26 4.43 -0.21
C ALA A 25 4.20 4.02 0.82
N PHE A 26 3.99 2.72 1.04
CA PHE A 26 3.09 2.23 2.08
C PHE A 26 3.54 2.68 3.49
N ASP A 27 4.83 2.50 3.80
CA ASP A 27 5.39 2.85 5.11
C ASP A 27 5.31 4.36 5.37
N TYR A 28 5.53 5.18 4.33
CA TYR A 28 5.30 6.62 4.41
C TYR A 28 3.84 6.93 4.77
N ILE A 29 2.87 6.31 4.08
CA ILE A 29 1.44 6.53 4.37
C ILE A 29 1.09 6.13 5.80
N VAL A 30 1.58 4.99 6.29
CA VAL A 30 1.38 4.56 7.69
C VAL A 30 1.98 5.57 8.68
N SER A 31 3.17 6.11 8.40
CA SER A 31 3.80 7.12 9.25
C SER A 31 2.99 8.42 9.38
N GLN A 32 2.26 8.78 8.32
CA GLN A 32 1.43 9.99 8.30
C GLN A 32 0.05 9.76 8.92
N LEU A 33 -0.60 8.63 8.59
CA LEU A 33 -1.96 8.32 9.05
C LEU A 33 -1.99 7.78 10.49
N LYS A 34 -0.90 7.19 10.97
CA LYS A 34 -0.73 6.64 12.33
C LYS A 34 -1.92 5.76 12.76
N PRO A 35 -2.27 4.72 11.97
CA PRO A 35 -3.36 3.82 12.35
C PRO A 35 -3.01 3.07 13.63
N LYS A 36 -4.02 2.74 14.44
CA LYS A 36 -3.83 1.91 15.64
C LYS A 36 -3.30 0.51 15.27
N GLU A 37 -3.87 -0.07 14.20
CA GLU A 37 -3.54 -1.39 13.66
C GLU A 37 -3.68 -1.35 12.13
N TYR A 38 -2.94 -2.21 11.42
CA TYR A 38 -3.10 -2.39 9.98
C TYR A 38 -2.75 -3.84 9.57
N THR A 39 -3.32 -4.26 8.43
CA THR A 39 -2.96 -5.51 7.75
C THR A 39 -2.41 -5.17 6.37
N LYS A 40 -1.30 -5.80 5.98
CA LYS A 40 -0.64 -5.59 4.69
C LYS A 40 -0.54 -6.90 3.92
N TYR A 41 -0.89 -6.87 2.64
CA TYR A 41 -0.68 -7.97 1.70
C TYR A 41 0.21 -7.50 0.54
N TYR A 42 0.93 -8.43 -0.07
CA TYR A 42 1.76 -8.19 -1.25
C TYR A 42 1.42 -9.21 -2.32
N THR A 43 1.32 -8.74 -3.57
CA THR A 43 1.04 -9.57 -4.73
C THR A 43 1.92 -9.13 -5.88
N ASP A 44 2.68 -10.07 -6.46
CA ASP A 44 3.39 -9.84 -7.72
C ASP A 44 2.38 -9.82 -8.88
N ARG A 45 2.41 -8.73 -9.66
CA ARG A 45 1.54 -8.50 -10.82
C ARG A 45 2.25 -8.73 -12.16
N SER A 46 3.46 -9.28 -12.14
CA SER A 46 4.22 -9.63 -13.33
C SER A 46 3.43 -10.64 -14.19
N SER A 47 3.17 -10.29 -15.44
CA SER A 47 2.66 -11.25 -16.41
C SER A 47 3.79 -12.22 -16.78
N ARG A 48 3.52 -13.53 -16.79
CA ARG A 48 4.48 -14.50 -17.34
C ARG A 48 4.86 -14.08 -18.76
N PRO A 49 6.16 -14.12 -19.12
CA PRO A 49 6.56 -13.93 -20.51
C PRO A 49 5.78 -14.94 -21.37
N LYS A 50 5.27 -14.48 -22.52
CA LYS A 50 4.76 -15.40 -23.55
C LYS A 50 5.90 -16.20 -24.15
#